data_AF-A0A7J8DU35-F1
#
_entry.id   AF-A0A7J8DU35-F1
#
_cell.length_a   1.000
_cell.length_b   1.000
_cell.length_c   1.000
_cell.angle_alpha   90.00
_cell.angle_beta   90.00
_cell.angle_gamma   90.00
#
_symmetry.space_group_name_H-M   'P 1'
#
loop_
_entity.id
_entity.type
_entity.pdbx_description
1 polymer ?
#
loop_
_entity_poly.entity_id
_entity_poly.type
_entity_poly.pdbx_seq_one_letter_code
_entity_poly.pdbx_strand_id
1 'polypeptide(L)'
;MVRLTLDLIAKNSNLKPRKEETTLQYLKKITHINFSGKNIDAIEDLSLCKNLSVLYLYDNRISQITNLNFATNLTHLYLQNNCISCIENLRSLKNLEKLYLGSNYIAVIEGLEGLEKLRELHVENQRLPLGEKLLFDPRTLHSLAVRPHWSILTKGPRNGGFKPNI
;
A
#
# COMPACT_ATOMS: atom_id res chain seq x y z
N MET A 1 7.94 19.82 -1.90
CA MET A 1 6.94 18.78 -1.65
C MET A 1 6.44 18.28 -2.99
N VAL A 2 6.50 16.98 -3.25
CA VAL A 2 6.11 16.39 -4.54
C VAL A 2 4.83 15.60 -4.32
N ARG A 3 3.78 15.91 -5.08
CA ARG A 3 2.49 15.23 -4.96
C ARG A 3 2.31 14.27 -6.12
N LEU A 4 1.81 13.07 -5.85
CA LEU A 4 1.47 12.12 -6.90
C LEU A 4 0.17 12.54 -7.56
N THR A 5 0.27 13.17 -8.72
CA THR A 5 -0.86 13.67 -9.52
C THR A 5 -1.00 12.88 -10.82
N LEU A 6 -2.18 12.97 -11.44
CA LEU A 6 -2.42 12.46 -12.79
C LEU A 6 -1.45 13.07 -13.82
N ASP A 7 -1.14 14.36 -13.69
CA ASP A 7 -0.15 15.03 -14.55
C ASP A 7 1.26 14.44 -14.38
N LEU A 8 1.65 14.13 -13.15
CA LEU A 8 2.95 13.52 -12.87
C LEU A 8 3.01 12.11 -13.48
N ILE A 9 1.93 11.35 -13.38
CA ILE A 9 1.78 10.03 -14.04
C ILE A 9 1.88 10.16 -15.56
N ALA A 10 1.18 11.12 -16.15
CA ALA A 10 1.19 11.33 -17.61
C ALA A 10 2.56 11.80 -18.14
N LYS A 11 3.32 12.57 -17.35
CA LYS A 11 4.64 13.10 -17.72
C LYS A 11 5.78 12.09 -17.56
N ASN A 12 5.64 11.10 -16.69
CA ASN A 12 6.67 10.10 -16.45
C ASN A 12 6.75 9.13 -17.64
N SER A 13 7.68 9.43 -18.55
CA SER A 13 7.70 9.08 -19.98
C SER A 13 8.19 7.66 -20.30
N ASN A 14 8.16 6.74 -19.32
CA ASN A 14 8.42 5.31 -19.56
C ASN A 14 7.18 4.56 -20.06
N LEU A 15 6.02 5.21 -20.08
CA LEU A 15 4.75 4.68 -20.56
C LEU A 15 4.15 5.69 -21.56
N LYS A 16 4.77 5.86 -22.73
CA LYS A 16 4.28 6.84 -23.71
C LYS A 16 2.95 6.36 -24.31
N PRO A 17 1.90 7.20 -24.34
CA PRO A 17 0.70 6.90 -25.10
C PRO A 17 1.07 6.66 -26.58
N ARG A 18 0.37 5.72 -27.23
CA ARG A 18 0.50 5.54 -28.68
C ARG A 18 0.18 6.87 -29.38
N LYS A 19 0.75 7.11 -30.58
CA LYS A 19 0.70 8.39 -31.32
C LYS A 19 -0.71 9.03 -31.46
N GLU A 20 -1.78 8.29 -31.23
CA GLU A 20 -3.18 8.71 -31.40
C GLU A 20 -4.02 8.60 -30.10
N GLU A 21 -3.44 8.14 -28.99
CA GLU A 21 -4.17 7.92 -27.74
C GLU A 21 -4.19 9.18 -26.87
N THR A 22 -5.38 9.61 -26.46
CA THR A 22 -5.54 10.72 -25.51
C THR A 22 -5.05 10.34 -24.11
N THR A 23 -4.56 11.31 -23.33
CA THR A 23 -4.14 11.10 -21.94
C THR A 23 -5.22 10.40 -21.10
N LEU A 24 -6.49 10.74 -21.31
CA LEU A 24 -7.61 10.13 -20.60
C LEU A 24 -7.79 8.64 -20.94
N GLN A 25 -7.69 8.27 -22.22
CA GLN A 25 -7.77 6.87 -22.64
C GLN A 25 -6.59 6.07 -22.08
N TYR A 26 -5.41 6.67 -22.11
CA TYR A 26 -4.20 6.08 -21.55
C TYR A 26 -4.32 5.85 -20.03
N LEU A 27 -4.69 6.87 -19.24
CA LEU A 27 -4.86 6.77 -17.78
C LEU A 27 -5.86 5.66 -17.38
N LYS A 28 -6.95 5.51 -18.15
CA LYS A 28 -7.94 4.44 -17.93
C LYS A 28 -7.37 3.04 -18.15
N LYS A 29 -6.31 2.86 -18.93
CA LYS A 29 -5.69 1.55 -19.22
C LYS A 29 -4.54 1.21 -18.28
N ILE A 30 -4.04 2.17 -17.49
CA ILE A 30 -2.92 1.92 -16.60
C ILE A 30 -3.31 0.90 -15.54
N THR A 31 -2.52 -0.17 -15.45
CA THR A 31 -2.65 -1.22 -14.44
C THR A 31 -1.51 -1.21 -13.43
N HIS A 32 -0.36 -0.63 -13.77
CA HIS A 32 0.84 -0.61 -12.93
C HIS A 32 1.43 0.80 -12.91
N ILE A 33 1.62 1.35 -11.71
CA ILE A 33 2.22 2.67 -11.50
C ILE A 33 3.44 2.51 -10.60
N ASN A 34 4.60 3.00 -11.05
CA ASN A 34 5.81 3.05 -10.25
C ASN A 34 6.32 4.47 -10.07
N PHE A 35 6.30 4.94 -8.83
CA PHE A 35 6.83 6.22 -8.39
C PHE A 35 7.66 6.08 -7.11
N SER A 36 8.41 4.98 -6.98
CA SER A 36 9.35 4.82 -5.87
C SER A 36 10.49 5.83 -5.94
N GLY A 37 10.97 6.32 -4.79
CA GLY A 37 12.15 7.20 -4.74
C GLY A 37 11.93 8.59 -5.35
N LYS A 38 10.70 9.10 -5.36
CA LYS A 38 10.33 10.37 -6.02
C LYS A 38 10.08 11.53 -5.06
N ASN A 39 10.41 11.36 -3.78
CA ASN A 39 10.14 12.33 -2.71
C ASN A 39 8.65 12.71 -2.62
N ILE A 40 7.76 11.77 -2.94
CA ILE A 40 6.32 12.00 -2.87
C ILE A 40 5.90 12.08 -1.40
N ASP A 41 5.13 13.11 -1.03
CA ASP A 41 4.60 13.29 0.32
C ASP A 41 3.08 13.14 0.41
N ALA A 42 2.37 13.29 -0.71
CA ALA A 42 0.92 13.11 -0.77
C ALA A 42 0.47 12.42 -2.06
N ILE A 43 -0.59 11.61 -1.93
CA ILE A 43 -1.31 10.99 -3.05
C ILE A 43 -2.53 11.86 -3.36
N GLU A 44 -2.65 12.39 -4.57
CA GLU A 44 -3.85 13.12 -5.00
C GLU A 44 -4.94 12.19 -5.52
N ASP A 45 -6.06 12.76 -5.97
CA ASP A 45 -7.08 11.99 -6.66
C ASP A 45 -6.54 11.40 -7.97
N LEU A 46 -6.48 10.06 -8.01
CA LEU A 46 -6.09 9.28 -9.18
C LEU A 46 -7.27 8.50 -9.76
N SER A 47 -8.51 8.93 -9.50
CA SER A 47 -9.77 8.26 -9.88
C SER A 47 -9.92 7.87 -11.36
N LEU A 48 -9.14 8.47 -12.27
CA LEU A 48 -9.10 8.08 -13.68
C LEU A 48 -8.40 6.73 -13.91
N CYS A 49 -7.49 6.32 -13.03
CA CYS A 49 -6.72 5.07 -13.11
C CYS A 49 -7.51 3.86 -12.57
N LYS A 50 -8.78 3.70 -12.98
CA LYS A 50 -9.71 2.68 -12.42
C LYS A 50 -9.25 1.23 -12.54
N ASN A 51 -8.36 0.94 -13.48
CA ASN A 51 -7.83 -0.40 -13.72
C ASN A 51 -6.49 -0.66 -13.01
N LEU A 52 -6.08 0.24 -12.10
CA LEU A 52 -4.86 0.09 -11.32
C LEU A 52 -4.90 -1.19 -10.49
N SER A 53 -3.92 -2.05 -10.71
CA SER A 53 -3.75 -3.34 -10.04
C SER A 53 -2.53 -3.33 -9.12
N VAL A 54 -1.47 -2.61 -9.48
CA VAL A 54 -0.23 -2.54 -8.70
C VAL A 54 0.26 -1.11 -8.57
N LEU A 55 0.57 -0.70 -7.33
CA LEU A 55 1.06 0.64 -7.01
C LEU A 55 2.36 0.57 -6.21
N TYR A 56 3.45 1.07 -6.79
CA TYR A 56 4.76 1.17 -6.14
C TYR A 56 5.03 2.61 -5.67
N LEU A 57 5.07 2.79 -4.35
CA LEU A 57 5.31 4.07 -3.69
C LEU A 57 6.34 3.97 -2.56
N TYR A 58 7.17 2.94 -2.57
CA TYR A 58 8.25 2.79 -1.60
C TYR A 58 9.34 3.87 -1.75
N ASP A 59 10.11 4.11 -0.69
CA ASP A 59 11.17 5.13 -0.63
C ASP A 59 10.65 6.55 -0.94
N ASN A 60 9.56 6.94 -0.27
CA ASN A 60 8.97 8.28 -0.39
C ASN A 60 8.83 8.92 1.00
N ARG A 61 8.01 9.97 1.11
CA ARG A 61 7.78 10.74 2.35
C ARG A 61 6.29 10.78 2.70
N ILE A 62 5.52 9.80 2.25
CA ILE A 62 4.07 9.75 2.46
C ILE A 62 3.82 9.53 3.94
N SER A 63 3.02 10.40 4.57
CA SER A 63 2.65 10.28 5.98
C SER A 63 1.24 9.73 6.20
N GLN A 64 0.37 9.82 5.19
CA GLN A 64 -1.01 9.37 5.26
C GLN A 64 -1.39 8.60 3.99
N ILE A 65 -2.13 7.52 4.18
CA ILE A 65 -2.73 6.77 3.09
C ILE A 65 -4.09 7.42 2.79
N THR A 66 -4.20 8.13 1.69
CA THR A 66 -5.43 8.82 1.26
C THR A 66 -5.66 8.62 -0.23
N ASN A 67 -6.87 8.94 -0.69
CA ASN A 67 -7.23 8.98 -2.11
C ASN A 67 -7.08 7.66 -2.89
N LEU A 68 -7.06 6.50 -2.22
CA LEU A 68 -7.03 5.19 -2.87
C LEU A 68 -8.41 4.54 -3.05
N ASN A 69 -9.50 5.21 -2.66
CA ASN A 69 -10.85 4.62 -2.64
C ASN A 69 -11.37 4.16 -4.01
N PHE A 70 -10.87 4.73 -5.10
CA PHE A 70 -11.24 4.36 -6.45
C PHE A 70 -10.59 3.05 -6.92
N ALA A 71 -9.48 2.63 -6.28
CA ALA A 71 -8.61 1.56 -6.76
C ALA A 71 -9.10 0.18 -6.33
N THR A 72 -10.38 -0.12 -6.56
CA THR A 72 -11.03 -1.38 -6.13
C THR A 72 -10.41 -2.63 -6.76
N ASN A 73 -9.68 -2.48 -7.87
CA ASN A 73 -8.94 -3.55 -8.55
C ASN A 73 -7.50 -3.73 -8.05
N LEU A 74 -7.05 -2.91 -7.08
CA LEU A 74 -5.68 -2.97 -6.57
C LEU A 74 -5.45 -4.30 -5.85
N THR A 75 -4.43 -5.03 -6.28
CA THR A 75 -4.01 -6.32 -5.71
C THR A 75 -2.71 -6.19 -4.93
N HIS A 76 -1.85 -5.25 -5.29
CA HIS A 76 -0.54 -5.05 -4.66
C HIS A 76 -0.28 -3.58 -4.35
N LEU A 77 0.06 -3.28 -3.09
CA LEU A 77 0.40 -1.94 -2.62
C LEU A 77 1.73 -1.95 -1.88
N TYR A 78 2.70 -1.19 -2.40
CA TYR A 78 4.05 -1.08 -1.84
C TYR A 78 4.28 0.33 -1.28
N LEU A 79 4.40 0.43 0.04
CA LEU A 79 4.55 1.67 0.80
C LEU A 79 5.73 1.61 1.80
N GLN A 80 6.69 0.72 1.59
CA GLN A 80 7.85 0.60 2.47
C GLN A 80 8.68 1.90 2.49
N ASN A 81 9.40 2.16 3.59
CA ASN A 81 10.27 3.33 3.73
C ASN A 81 9.52 4.64 3.44
N ASN A 82 8.40 4.86 4.13
CA ASN A 82 7.64 6.10 4.14
C ASN A 82 7.54 6.65 5.58
N CYS A 83 6.65 7.62 5.81
CA CYS A 83 6.42 8.27 7.09
C CYS A 83 5.03 7.92 7.68
N ILE A 84 4.46 6.77 7.33
CA ILE A 84 3.10 6.39 7.72
C ILE A 84 3.08 5.97 9.19
N SER A 85 2.15 6.50 9.99
CA SER A 85 1.99 6.12 11.40
C SER A 85 0.71 5.34 11.71
N CYS A 86 -0.28 5.41 10.83
CA CYS A 86 -1.57 4.71 10.96
C CYS A 86 -1.99 4.06 9.65
N ILE A 87 -2.71 2.94 9.75
CA ILE A 87 -3.33 2.27 8.61
C ILE A 87 -4.78 2.71 8.53
N GLU A 88 -5.11 3.50 7.53
CA GLU A 88 -6.45 4.03 7.32
C GLU A 88 -6.80 4.09 5.82
N ASN A 89 -8.08 4.29 5.51
CA ASN A 89 -8.58 4.49 4.14
C ASN A 89 -8.33 3.32 3.16
N LEU A 90 -8.09 2.10 3.65
CA LEU A 90 -7.91 0.91 2.81
C LEU A 90 -9.18 0.07 2.63
N ARG A 91 -10.28 0.35 3.36
CA ARG A 91 -11.48 -0.51 3.41
C ARG A 91 -12.11 -0.85 2.05
N SER A 92 -11.96 0.04 1.08
CA SER A 92 -12.46 -0.08 -0.30
C SER A 92 -11.64 -1.05 -1.17
N LEU A 93 -10.40 -1.38 -0.79
CA LEU A 93 -9.46 -2.20 -1.56
C LEU A 93 -9.74 -3.71 -1.36
N LYS A 94 -10.95 -4.15 -1.69
CA LYS A 94 -11.44 -5.53 -1.47
C LYS A 94 -10.60 -6.60 -2.17
N ASN A 95 -9.90 -6.23 -3.25
CA ASN A 95 -9.04 -7.14 -4.00
C ASN A 95 -7.57 -7.11 -3.57
N LEU A 96 -7.21 -6.36 -2.52
CA LEU A 96 -5.81 -6.26 -2.10
C LEU A 96 -5.33 -7.61 -1.55
N GLU A 97 -4.29 -8.16 -2.17
CA GLU A 97 -3.69 -9.43 -1.79
C GLU A 97 -2.38 -9.23 -1.03
N LYS A 98 -1.61 -8.20 -1.39
CA LYS A 98 -0.31 -7.90 -0.79
C LYS A 98 -0.19 -6.45 -0.36
N LEU A 99 0.16 -6.23 0.91
CA LEU A 99 0.36 -4.93 1.50
C LEU A 99 1.74 -4.86 2.17
N TYR A 100 2.57 -3.94 1.68
CA TYR A 100 3.90 -3.73 2.23
C TYR A 100 4.03 -2.35 2.88
N LEU A 101 4.28 -2.36 4.19
CA LEU A 101 4.35 -1.21 5.08
C LEU A 101 5.62 -1.22 5.95
N GLY A 102 6.61 -2.05 5.65
CA GLY A 102 7.86 -2.11 6.40
C GLY A 102 8.59 -0.75 6.46
N SER A 103 9.36 -0.53 7.51
CA SER A 103 10.14 0.72 7.72
C SER A 103 9.31 2.01 7.73
N ASN A 104 8.10 1.96 8.29
CA ASN A 104 7.25 3.12 8.58
C ASN A 104 7.28 3.42 10.09
N TYR A 105 6.29 4.14 10.63
CA TYR A 105 6.16 4.51 12.04
C TYR A 105 4.87 3.94 12.67
N ILE A 106 4.42 2.78 12.18
CA ILE A 106 3.14 2.19 12.58
C ILE A 106 3.32 1.43 13.89
N ALA A 107 2.66 1.89 14.95
CA ALA A 107 2.71 1.25 16.27
C ALA A 107 1.67 0.13 16.43
N VAL A 108 0.50 0.29 15.81
CA VAL A 108 -0.63 -0.65 15.91
C VAL A 108 -1.10 -1.03 14.52
N ILE A 109 -1.21 -2.34 14.26
CA ILE A 109 -1.81 -2.88 13.05
C ILE A 109 -3.31 -3.00 13.26
N GLU A 110 -4.07 -2.14 12.57
CA GLU A 110 -5.52 -2.05 12.65
C GLU A 110 -6.15 -1.73 11.28
N GLY A 111 -7.48 -1.80 11.17
CA GLY A 111 -8.22 -1.35 9.98
C GLY A 111 -8.12 -2.28 8.76
N LEU A 112 -7.67 -3.53 8.94
CA LEU A 112 -7.47 -4.49 7.84
C LEU A 112 -8.65 -5.46 7.67
N GLU A 113 -9.70 -5.39 8.50
CA GLU A 113 -10.81 -6.33 8.53
C GLU A 113 -11.57 -6.35 7.19
N GLY A 114 -11.62 -5.21 6.52
CA GLY A 114 -12.29 -5.06 5.23
C GLY A 114 -11.54 -5.64 4.03
N LEU A 115 -10.25 -5.98 4.17
CA LEU A 115 -9.39 -6.42 3.07
C LEU A 115 -9.48 -7.92 2.82
N GLU A 116 -10.65 -8.43 2.46
CA GLU A 116 -11.00 -9.85 2.45
C GLU A 116 -10.00 -10.78 1.72
N LYS A 117 -9.32 -10.29 0.68
CA LYS A 117 -8.34 -11.07 -0.09
C LYS A 117 -6.89 -10.94 0.38
N LEU A 118 -6.61 -10.21 1.45
CA LEU A 118 -5.24 -9.98 1.92
C LEU A 118 -4.60 -11.30 2.36
N ARG A 119 -3.47 -11.62 1.73
CA ARG A 119 -2.67 -12.84 1.94
C ARG A 119 -1.30 -12.54 2.50
N GLU A 120 -0.70 -11.42 2.12
CA GLU A 120 0.65 -11.04 2.55
C GLU A 120 0.63 -9.65 3.18
N LEU A 121 1.04 -9.59 4.45
CA LEU A 121 1.27 -8.34 5.17
C LEU A 121 2.73 -8.25 5.60
N HIS A 122 3.39 -7.15 5.23
CA HIS A 122 4.78 -6.86 5.57
C HIS A 122 4.85 -5.59 6.39
N VAL A 123 5.27 -5.71 7.66
CA VAL A 123 5.28 -4.61 8.64
C VAL A 123 6.58 -4.61 9.44
N GLU A 124 7.64 -5.23 8.91
CA GLU A 124 8.95 -5.30 9.54
C GLU A 124 9.59 -3.92 9.75
N ASN A 125 10.51 -3.83 10.73
CA ASN A 125 11.38 -2.66 10.94
C ASN A 125 10.65 -1.32 11.15
N GLN A 126 9.50 -1.31 11.82
CA GLN A 126 8.86 -0.04 12.20
C GLN A 126 9.79 0.80 13.07
N ARG A 127 9.85 2.10 12.79
CA ARG A 127 10.71 3.11 13.42
C ARG A 127 10.04 3.68 14.67
N LEU A 128 9.70 2.78 15.59
CA LEU A 128 9.02 3.14 16.83
C LEU A 128 10.01 3.76 17.83
N PRO A 129 9.54 4.64 18.72
CA PRO A 129 10.33 5.11 19.86
C PRO A 129 10.88 3.95 20.70
N LEU A 130 11.98 4.22 21.42
CA LEU A 130 12.63 3.22 22.25
C LEU A 130 11.66 2.66 23.29
N GLY A 131 11.54 1.33 23.35
CA GLY A 131 10.68 0.63 24.30
C GLY A 131 9.27 0.33 23.77
N GLU A 132 8.85 0.96 22.67
CA GLU A 132 7.60 0.62 22.01
C GLU A 132 7.73 -0.64 21.15
N LYS A 133 6.61 -1.35 21.00
CA LYS A 133 6.51 -2.57 20.22
C LYS A 133 5.36 -2.44 19.24
N LEU A 134 5.50 -3.12 18.10
CA LEU A 134 4.40 -3.29 17.16
C LEU A 134 3.31 -4.15 17.81
N LEU A 135 2.09 -3.65 17.83
CA LEU A 135 0.91 -4.33 18.37
C LEU A 135 -0.09 -4.64 17.25
N PHE A 136 -1.01 -5.57 17.52
CA PHE A 136 -2.15 -5.85 16.66
C PHE A 136 -3.43 -5.48 17.40
N ASP A 137 -4.32 -4.74 16.74
CA ASP A 137 -5.70 -4.61 17.24
C ASP A 137 -6.37 -6.00 17.26
N PRO A 138 -7.10 -6.37 18.33
CA PRO A 138 -7.71 -7.70 18.45
C PRO A 138 -8.69 -8.05 17.31
N ARG A 139 -9.44 -7.09 16.77
CA ARG A 139 -10.40 -7.33 15.68
C ARG A 139 -9.67 -7.58 14.38
N THR A 140 -8.64 -6.79 14.09
CA THR A 140 -7.77 -7.01 12.94
C THR A 140 -7.07 -8.36 13.04
N LEU A 141 -6.50 -8.68 14.21
CA LEU A 141 -5.86 -9.97 14.46
C LEU A 141 -6.82 -11.14 14.21
N HIS A 142 -8.02 -11.08 14.80
CA HIS A 142 -9.04 -12.10 14.60
C HIS A 142 -9.46 -12.24 13.13
N SER A 143 -9.70 -11.12 12.44
CA SER A 143 -10.10 -11.11 11.04
C SER A 143 -9.05 -11.72 10.11
N LEU A 144 -7.77 -11.48 10.37
CA LEU A 144 -6.67 -12.07 9.61
C LEU A 144 -6.51 -13.56 9.95
N ALA A 145 -6.51 -13.89 11.24
CA ALA A 145 -6.29 -15.24 11.77
C ALA A 145 -7.18 -16.32 11.16
N VAL A 146 -8.45 -16.00 10.89
CA VAL A 146 -9.44 -16.97 10.35
C VAL A 146 -9.31 -17.24 8.85
N ARG A 147 -8.39 -16.58 8.14
CA ARG A 147 -8.29 -16.69 6.68
C ARG A 147 -7.41 -17.87 6.24
N PRO A 148 -7.92 -18.78 5.39
CA PRO A 148 -7.08 -19.82 4.82
C PRO A 148 -6.04 -19.16 3.90
N HIS A 149 -4.75 -19.39 4.16
CA HIS A 149 -3.60 -18.90 3.39
C HIS A 149 -3.09 -17.47 3.64
N TRP A 150 -3.44 -16.81 4.75
CA TRP A 150 -2.77 -15.57 5.13
C TRP A 150 -1.39 -15.84 5.77
N SER A 151 -0.43 -14.95 5.53
CA SER A 151 0.90 -14.95 6.13
C SER A 151 1.31 -13.51 6.45
N ILE A 152 1.89 -13.31 7.63
CA ILE A 152 2.58 -12.08 7.98
C ILE A 152 4.08 -12.32 8.08
N LEU A 153 4.83 -11.49 7.37
CA LEU A 153 6.27 -11.53 7.34
C LEU A 153 6.79 -10.36 8.16
N THR A 154 7.00 -10.61 9.45
CA THR A 154 7.87 -9.77 10.28
C THR A 154 9.26 -10.40 10.22
N LYS A 155 10.23 -9.75 9.58
CA LYS A 155 11.61 -10.28 9.54
C LYS A 155 12.22 -10.25 10.95
N GLY A 156 12.24 -11.40 11.63
CA GLY A 156 13.37 -11.85 12.44
C GLY A 156 14.31 -12.71 11.58
N PRO A 157 15.60 -12.89 11.96
CA PRO A 157 16.57 -13.56 11.11
C PRO A 157 16.19 -15.04 10.98
N ARG A 158 15.94 -15.50 9.75
CA ARG A 158 15.50 -16.84 9.31
C ARG A 158 13.99 -16.97 9.08
N ASN A 159 13.60 -16.80 7.81
CA ASN A 159 12.53 -17.49 7.08
C ASN A 159 11.48 -18.28 7.91
N GLY A 160 10.74 -17.59 8.77
CA GLY A 160 9.57 -18.14 9.46
C GLY A 160 8.56 -17.03 9.63
N GLY A 161 7.46 -17.08 8.87
CA GLY A 161 6.35 -16.17 9.04
C GLY A 161 5.85 -16.24 10.49
N PHE A 162 5.64 -15.08 11.09
CA PHE A 162 5.10 -14.99 12.44
C PHE A 162 3.62 -15.39 12.35
N LYS A 163 3.24 -16.59 12.79
CA LYS A 163 1.83 -16.85 13.09
C LYS A 163 1.61 -16.34 14.51
N PRO A 164 0.89 -15.23 14.73
CA PRO A 164 0.52 -14.86 16.08
C PRO A 164 -0.27 -16.03 16.69
N ASN A 165 0.17 -16.47 17.88
CA ASN A 165 -0.59 -17.45 18.64
C ASN A 165 -1.92 -16.82 19.02
N ILE A 166 -3.01 -17.43 18.54
CA ILE A 166 -4.38 -17.17 19.00
C ILE A 166 -4.56 -17.92 20.31
#